data_AF-A0A951LJP3-F1
#
_entry.id   AF-A0A951LJP3-F1
#
_cell.length_a   1.000
_cell.length_b   1.000
_cell.length_c   1.000
_cell.angle_alpha   90.00
_cell.angle_beta   90.00
_cell.angle_gamma   90.00
#
_symmetry.space_group_name_H-M   'P 1'
#
loop_
_entity.id
_entity.type
_entity.pdbx_description
1 polymer ?
#
loop_
_entity_poly.entity_id
_entity_poly.type
_entity_poly.pdbx_seq_one_letter_code
_entity_poly.pdbx_strand_id
1 'polypeptide(L)'
;MNSQLEAYLHRVEAQLHSLPAEKRAAELRELRQHLEAMVARLSNDGLNQQEAVETALAQFGDAHHLGQALHQAHRAPESVPRFVLATVGAVGAYLYLFPLYKAAVWSHMPPGHPLPIQGLFYNALYWLLPFTSGLLAGGISTSRAGQSTACVGVLVAALMTTFFSFGPGTLLTFLCTLLAGVKVGSQRTVQFSLERSKG
;
A
#
# COMPACT_ATOMS: atom_id res chain seq x y z
N MET A 1 -40.54 -1.19 13.29
CA MET A 1 -39.22 -0.77 12.80
C MET A 1 -39.40 0.53 12.02
N ASN A 2 -38.47 1.49 12.10
CA ASN A 2 -38.64 2.78 11.41
C ASN A 2 -38.37 2.60 9.90
N SER A 3 -39.34 2.98 9.06
CA SER A 3 -39.28 2.83 7.61
C SER A 3 -38.12 3.59 6.95
N GLN A 4 -37.67 4.70 7.53
CA GLN A 4 -36.53 5.47 7.03
C GLN A 4 -35.22 4.69 7.18
N LEU A 5 -35.06 3.98 8.29
CA LEU A 5 -33.87 3.22 8.63
C LEU A 5 -33.74 1.99 7.72
N GLU A 6 -34.86 1.32 7.43
CA GLU A 6 -34.91 0.25 6.42
C GLU A 6 -34.58 0.76 5.01
N ALA A 7 -35.15 1.90 4.61
CA ALA A 7 -34.84 2.50 3.32
C ALA A 7 -33.35 2.87 3.20
N TYR A 8 -32.73 3.34 4.29
CA TYR A 8 -31.29 3.60 4.33
C TYR A 8 -30.48 2.32 4.15
N LEU A 9 -30.77 1.27 4.93
CA LEU A 9 -30.08 -0.02 4.84
C LEU A 9 -30.21 -0.65 3.44
N HIS A 10 -31.38 -0.53 2.81
CA HIS A 10 -31.58 -1.01 1.44
C HIS A 10 -30.69 -0.28 0.41
N ARG A 11 -30.44 1.02 0.61
CA ARG A 11 -29.51 1.77 -0.25
C ARG A 11 -28.06 1.33 -0.04
N VAL A 12 -27.66 1.05 1.20
CA VAL A 12 -26.34 0.50 1.50
C VAL A 12 -26.18 -0.90 0.89
N GLU A 13 -27.19 -1.76 1.02
CA GLU A 13 -27.18 -3.12 0.45
C GLU A 13 -26.92 -3.11 -1.06
N ALA A 14 -27.52 -2.16 -1.79
CA ALA A 14 -27.32 -2.02 -3.23
C ALA A 14 -25.83 -1.80 -3.61
N GLN A 15 -25.03 -1.17 -2.74
CA GLN A 15 -23.60 -0.97 -2.98
C GLN A 15 -22.76 -2.21 -2.63
N LEU A 16 -23.28 -3.09 -1.77
CA LEU A 16 -22.60 -4.31 -1.33
C LEU A 16 -22.94 -5.53 -2.20
N HIS A 17 -23.61 -5.35 -3.34
CA HIS A 17 -24.06 -6.44 -4.22
C HIS A 17 -22.94 -7.37 -4.69
N SER A 18 -21.71 -6.87 -4.78
CA SER A 18 -20.51 -7.60 -5.19
C SER A 18 -19.86 -8.43 -4.08
N LEU A 19 -20.29 -8.27 -2.82
CA LEU A 19 -19.85 -9.11 -1.71
C LEU A 19 -20.62 -10.44 -1.68
N PRO A 20 -20.00 -11.52 -1.18
CA PRO A 20 -20.70 -12.77 -0.88
C PRO A 20 -21.92 -12.52 0.01
N ALA A 21 -23.02 -13.23 -0.23
CA ALA A 21 -24.28 -13.02 0.46
C ALA A 21 -24.17 -13.07 1.99
N GLU A 22 -23.38 -14.00 2.52
CA GLU A 22 -23.12 -14.12 3.97
C GLU A 22 -22.42 -12.88 4.54
N LYS A 23 -21.39 -12.38 3.85
CA LYS A 23 -20.67 -11.17 4.27
C LYS A 23 -21.58 -9.95 4.20
N ARG A 24 -22.32 -9.78 3.10
CA ARG A 24 -23.30 -8.70 2.96
C ARG A 24 -24.33 -8.72 4.09
N ALA A 25 -24.85 -9.89 4.44
CA ALA A 25 -25.82 -10.04 5.53
C ALA A 25 -25.22 -9.75 6.91
N ALA A 26 -23.94 -10.08 7.13
CA ALA A 26 -23.22 -9.75 8.36
C ALA A 26 -23.03 -8.22 8.50
N GLU A 27 -22.51 -7.57 7.46
CA GLU A 27 -22.30 -6.11 7.44
C GLU A 27 -23.59 -5.33 7.67
N LEU A 28 -24.69 -5.72 7.00
CA LEU A 28 -26.00 -5.06 7.20
C LEU A 28 -26.56 -5.27 8.61
N ARG A 29 -26.26 -6.40 9.25
CA ARG A 29 -26.70 -6.68 10.61
C ARG A 29 -25.95 -5.81 11.61
N GLU A 30 -24.63 -5.71 11.46
CA GLU A 30 -23.79 -4.85 12.29
C GLU A 30 -24.18 -3.39 12.12
N LEU A 31 -24.34 -2.92 10.87
CA LEU A 31 -24.77 -1.56 10.59
C LEU A 31 -26.14 -1.24 11.21
N ARG A 32 -27.08 -2.18 11.14
CA ARG A 32 -28.39 -2.04 11.80
C ARG A 32 -28.23 -1.89 13.31
N GLN A 33 -27.45 -2.75 13.95
CA GLN A 33 -27.22 -2.70 15.40
C GLN A 33 -26.63 -1.35 15.82
N HIS A 34 -25.67 -0.81 15.06
CA HIS A 34 -25.09 0.50 15.36
C HIS A 34 -26.08 1.65 15.18
N LEU A 35 -26.89 1.63 14.12
CA LEU A 35 -27.93 2.64 13.91
C LEU A 35 -28.97 2.60 15.02
N GLU A 36 -29.46 1.42 15.41
CA GLU A 36 -30.42 1.26 16.49
C GLU A 36 -29.85 1.71 17.84
N ALA A 37 -28.59 1.37 18.13
CA ALA A 37 -27.91 1.82 19.34
C ALA A 37 -27.75 3.36 19.37
N MET A 38 -27.45 3.98 18.23
CA MET A 38 -27.33 5.43 18.10
C MET A 38 -28.68 6.13 18.30
N VAL A 39 -29.75 5.60 17.70
CA VAL A 39 -31.12 6.10 17.89
C VAL A 39 -31.54 6.00 19.35
N ALA A 40 -31.31 4.83 19.99
CA ALA A 40 -31.64 4.64 21.40
C ALA A 40 -30.89 5.62 22.30
N ARG A 41 -29.61 5.89 22.01
CA ARG A 41 -28.82 6.90 22.73
C ARG A 41 -29.40 8.30 22.55
N LEU A 42 -29.69 8.72 21.32
CA LEU A 42 -30.25 10.05 21.03
C LEU A 42 -31.64 10.24 21.67
N SER A 43 -32.46 9.18 21.71
CA SER A 43 -33.72 9.21 22.44
C SER A 43 -33.55 9.35 23.95
N ASN A 44 -32.54 8.69 24.54
CA ASN A 44 -32.21 8.87 25.96
C ASN A 44 -31.66 10.28 26.26
N ASP A 45 -31.02 10.92 25.27
CA ASP A 45 -30.56 12.31 25.35
C ASP A 45 -31.70 13.34 25.17
N GLY A 46 -32.95 12.87 25.05
CA GLY A 46 -34.16 13.69 25.05
C GLY A 46 -34.71 14.04 23.66
N LEU A 47 -34.11 13.54 22.57
CA LEU A 47 -34.70 13.71 21.24
C LEU A 47 -35.93 12.82 21.07
N ASN A 48 -36.91 13.33 20.34
CA ASN A 48 -38.04 12.49 19.94
C ASN A 48 -37.57 11.40 18.95
N GLN A 49 -38.35 10.34 18.80
CA GLN A 49 -37.95 9.17 18.01
C GLN A 49 -37.63 9.51 16.55
N GLN A 50 -38.33 10.48 15.95
CA GLN A 50 -38.14 10.83 14.55
C GLN A 50 -36.87 11.68 14.36
N GLU A 51 -36.66 12.68 15.22
CA GLU A 51 -35.44 13.49 15.26
C GLU A 51 -34.20 12.65 15.57
N ALA A 52 -34.33 11.66 16.46
CA ALA A 52 -33.25 10.73 16.78
C ALA A 52 -32.83 9.90 15.55
N VAL A 53 -33.79 9.46 14.73
CA VAL A 53 -33.51 8.73 13.50
C VAL A 53 -32.88 9.63 12.44
N GLU A 54 -33.43 10.82 12.21
CA GLU A 54 -32.87 11.77 11.26
C GLU A 54 -31.44 12.18 11.65
N THR A 55 -31.21 12.42 12.94
CA THR A 55 -29.89 12.76 13.47
C THR A 55 -28.92 11.58 13.36
N ALA A 56 -29.36 10.35 13.64
CA ALA A 56 -28.52 9.16 13.48
C ALA A 56 -28.11 8.95 12.01
N LEU A 57 -29.07 9.07 11.08
CA LEU A 57 -28.78 8.97 9.64
C LEU A 57 -27.85 10.08 9.16
N ALA A 58 -28.02 11.30 9.66
CA ALA A 58 -27.11 12.42 9.36
C ALA A 58 -25.68 12.17 9.85
N GLN A 59 -25.50 11.56 11.03
CA GLN A 59 -24.18 11.21 11.56
C GLN A 59 -23.49 10.08 10.77
N PHE A 60 -24.26 9.09 10.31
CA PHE A 60 -23.73 8.03 9.43
C PHE A 60 -23.41 8.53 8.02
N GLY A 61 -24.03 9.63 7.60
CA GLY A 61 -23.82 10.24 6.31
C GLY A 61 -24.52 9.49 5.18
N ASP A 62 -24.11 9.79 3.95
CA ASP A 62 -24.76 9.26 2.76
C ASP A 62 -24.58 7.73 2.61
N ALA A 63 -25.69 7.04 2.34
CA ALA A 63 -25.73 5.58 2.22
C ALA A 63 -24.84 5.05 1.09
N HIS A 64 -24.69 5.81 0.00
CA HIS A 64 -23.86 5.40 -1.13
C HIS A 64 -22.38 5.49 -0.76
N HIS A 65 -21.95 6.58 -0.12
CA HIS A 65 -20.59 6.73 0.40
C HIS A 65 -20.23 5.66 1.42
N LEU A 66 -21.11 5.38 2.38
CA LEU A 66 -20.90 4.34 3.38
C LEU A 66 -20.78 2.95 2.74
N GLY A 67 -21.69 2.61 1.82
CA GLY A 67 -21.65 1.35 1.10
C GLY A 67 -20.37 1.15 0.27
N GLN A 68 -19.87 2.21 -0.37
CA GLN A 68 -18.59 2.18 -1.08
C GLN A 68 -17.40 1.99 -0.13
N ALA A 69 -17.39 2.67 1.02
CA ALA A 69 -16.33 2.53 2.02
C ALA A 69 -16.29 1.08 2.55
N LEU A 70 -17.44 0.50 2.89
CA LEU A 70 -17.56 -0.89 3.32
C LEU A 70 -17.10 -1.87 2.23
N HIS A 71 -17.48 -1.62 0.97
CA HIS A 71 -17.04 -2.43 -0.16
C HIS A 71 -15.51 -2.36 -0.35
N GLN A 72 -14.90 -1.17 -0.22
CA GLN A 72 -13.45 -0.99 -0.32
C GLN A 72 -12.70 -1.63 0.84
N ALA A 73 -13.22 -1.54 2.08
CA ALA A 73 -12.64 -2.23 3.23
C ALA A 73 -12.61 -3.76 3.05
N HIS A 74 -13.57 -4.29 2.30
CA HIS A 74 -13.67 -5.70 1.97
C HIS A 74 -12.88 -6.13 0.74
N ARG A 75 -12.37 -5.19 -0.07
CA ARG A 75 -11.33 -5.53 -1.04
C ARG A 75 -10.10 -5.90 -0.23
N ALA A 76 -9.80 -7.19 -0.21
CA ALA A 76 -8.54 -7.68 0.33
C ALA A 76 -7.40 -6.79 -0.20
N PRO A 77 -6.42 -6.41 0.66
CA PRO A 77 -5.24 -5.72 0.17
C PRO A 77 -4.71 -6.55 -1.00
N GLU A 78 -4.62 -5.93 -2.18
CA GLU A 78 -4.23 -6.65 -3.39
C GLU A 78 -2.99 -7.46 -3.05
N SER A 79 -3.13 -8.79 -3.08
CA SER A 79 -2.06 -9.70 -2.73
C SER A 79 -0.83 -9.24 -3.49
N VAL A 80 0.25 -8.88 -2.78
CA VAL A 80 1.49 -8.40 -3.41
C VAL A 80 1.79 -9.36 -4.54
N PRO A 81 1.73 -8.90 -5.80
CA PRO A 81 1.67 -9.82 -6.91
C PRO A 81 2.95 -10.64 -6.91
N ARG A 82 2.85 -11.95 -7.19
CA ARG A 82 3.95 -12.90 -6.99
C ARG A 82 5.27 -12.47 -7.65
N PHE A 83 5.18 -11.71 -8.73
CA PHE A 83 6.36 -11.14 -9.40
C PHE A 83 7.12 -10.14 -8.51
N VAL A 84 6.45 -9.30 -7.71
CA VAL A 84 7.10 -8.37 -6.78
C VAL A 84 7.86 -9.16 -5.71
N LEU A 85 7.22 -10.20 -5.15
CA LEU A 85 7.88 -11.07 -4.17
C LEU A 85 9.10 -11.79 -4.79
N ALA A 86 8.95 -12.30 -6.01
CA ALA A 86 10.05 -12.95 -6.74
C ALA A 86 11.19 -11.98 -7.05
N THR A 87 10.89 -10.74 -7.44
CA THR A 87 11.89 -9.69 -7.69
C THR A 87 12.64 -9.34 -6.41
N VAL A 88 11.94 -9.13 -5.29
CA VAL A 88 12.59 -8.84 -4.00
C VAL A 88 13.47 -10.02 -3.57
N GLY A 89 12.98 -11.25 -3.71
CA GLY A 89 13.75 -12.47 -3.43
C GLY A 89 15.00 -12.60 -4.30
N ALA A 90 14.88 -12.36 -5.61
CA ALA A 90 16.00 -12.43 -6.55
C ALA A 90 17.06 -11.35 -6.27
N VAL A 91 16.63 -10.11 -6.00
CA VAL A 91 17.53 -9.01 -5.63
C VAL A 91 18.23 -9.32 -4.31
N GLY A 92 17.50 -9.82 -3.30
CA GLY A 92 18.08 -10.21 -2.02
C GLY A 92 19.10 -11.34 -2.14
N ALA A 93 18.77 -12.40 -2.87
CA ALA A 93 19.67 -13.52 -3.15
C ALA A 93 20.93 -13.06 -3.89
N TYR A 94 20.78 -12.18 -4.87
CA TYR A 94 21.91 -11.61 -5.61
C TYR A 94 22.84 -10.81 -4.69
N LEU A 95 22.29 -9.88 -3.89
CA LEU A 95 23.06 -9.07 -2.95
C LEU A 95 23.80 -9.90 -1.91
N TYR A 96 23.25 -11.04 -1.53
CA TYR A 96 23.88 -11.97 -0.59
C TYR A 96 24.98 -12.82 -1.24
N LEU A 97 24.71 -13.40 -2.41
CA LEU A 97 25.64 -14.33 -3.08
C LEU A 97 26.82 -13.63 -3.76
N PHE A 98 26.63 -12.40 -4.22
CA PHE A 98 27.68 -11.66 -4.93
C PHE A 98 28.96 -11.39 -4.13
N PRO A 99 28.92 -10.90 -2.86
CA PRO A 99 30.14 -10.73 -2.07
C PRO A 99 30.83 -12.05 -1.77
N LEU A 100 30.06 -13.14 -1.57
CA LEU A 100 30.61 -14.48 -1.38
C LEU A 100 31.36 -14.96 -2.63
N TYR A 101 30.76 -14.76 -3.81
CA TYR A 101 31.42 -15.05 -5.08
C TYR A 101 32.71 -14.24 -5.24
N LYS A 102 32.68 -12.92 -4.96
CA LYS A 102 33.89 -12.09 -5.04
C LYS A 102 34.98 -12.54 -4.07
N ALA A 103 34.63 -12.87 -2.84
CA ALA A 103 35.58 -13.36 -1.85
C ALA A 103 36.21 -14.69 -2.31
N ALA A 104 35.40 -15.61 -2.85
CA ALA A 104 35.88 -16.88 -3.37
C ALA A 104 36.79 -16.71 -4.59
N VAL A 105 36.46 -15.80 -5.51
CA VAL A 105 37.34 -15.51 -6.66
C VAL A 105 38.64 -14.85 -6.21
N TRP A 106 38.57 -13.91 -5.26
CA TRP A 106 39.75 -13.22 -4.72
C TRP A 106 40.72 -14.18 -4.03
N SER A 107 40.22 -15.15 -3.26
CA SER A 107 41.07 -16.13 -2.57
C SER A 107 41.85 -17.05 -3.51
N HIS A 108 41.45 -17.15 -4.77
CA HIS A 108 42.12 -17.96 -5.79
C HIS A 108 43.00 -17.15 -6.73
N MET A 109 43.07 -15.81 -6.58
CA MET A 109 43.96 -15.00 -7.42
C MET A 109 45.41 -15.04 -6.91
N PRO A 110 46.40 -15.25 -7.80
CA PRO A 110 47.80 -15.15 -7.41
C PRO A 110 48.16 -13.72 -7.00
N PRO A 111 49.00 -13.54 -5.97
CA PRO A 111 49.43 -12.22 -5.52
C PRO A 111 50.20 -11.49 -6.63
N GLY A 112 49.83 -10.23 -6.90
CA GLY A 112 50.49 -9.37 -7.90
C GLY A 112 49.76 -9.21 -9.23
N HIS A 113 48.58 -9.80 -9.41
CA HIS A 113 47.77 -9.56 -10.62
C HIS A 113 47.20 -8.13 -10.60
N PRO A 114 47.46 -7.28 -11.62
CA PRO A 114 46.86 -5.95 -11.71
C PRO A 114 45.33 -6.11 -11.81
N LEU A 115 44.57 -5.28 -11.10
CA LEU A 115 43.11 -5.33 -11.15
C LEU A 115 42.66 -5.32 -12.62
N PRO A 116 42.06 -6.41 -13.13
CA PRO A 116 41.81 -6.51 -14.55
C PRO A 116 40.81 -5.43 -14.93
N ILE A 117 41.05 -4.74 -16.05
CA ILE A 117 40.12 -3.76 -16.64
C ILE A 117 38.69 -4.36 -16.78
N GLN A 118 38.59 -5.69 -16.86
CA GLN A 118 37.33 -6.43 -16.73
C GLN A 118 36.54 -6.08 -15.48
N GLY A 119 37.15 -5.85 -14.31
CA GLY A 119 36.45 -5.46 -13.08
C GLY A 119 35.72 -4.13 -13.19
N LEU A 120 36.30 -3.16 -13.92
CA LEU A 120 35.64 -1.89 -14.25
C LEU A 120 34.50 -2.09 -15.25
N PHE A 121 34.71 -2.93 -16.27
CA PHE A 121 33.68 -3.25 -17.26
C PHE A 121 32.48 -4.00 -16.64
N TYR A 122 32.73 -4.97 -15.76
CA TYR A 122 31.69 -5.68 -15.02
C TYR A 122 30.94 -4.74 -14.08
N ASN A 123 31.63 -3.80 -13.41
CA ASN A 123 30.95 -2.77 -12.63
C ASN A 123 30.09 -1.86 -13.51
N ALA A 124 30.60 -1.38 -14.65
CA ALA A 124 29.85 -0.49 -15.54
C ALA A 124 28.61 -1.18 -16.16
N LEU A 125 28.75 -2.43 -16.61
CA LEU A 125 27.65 -3.23 -17.13
C LEU A 125 26.61 -3.53 -16.03
N TYR A 126 27.06 -3.72 -14.79
CA TYR A 126 26.22 -3.90 -13.60
C TYR A 126 25.41 -2.64 -13.26
N TRP A 127 25.98 -1.45 -13.45
CA TRP A 127 25.26 -0.19 -13.32
C TRP A 127 24.20 0.03 -14.40
N LEU A 128 24.38 -0.54 -15.59
CA LEU A 128 23.46 -0.40 -16.71
C LEU A 128 22.21 -1.29 -16.58
N LEU A 129 22.32 -2.48 -16.00
CA LEU A 129 21.22 -3.45 -15.89
C LEU A 129 19.97 -2.96 -15.11
N PRO A 130 20.09 -2.24 -13.97
CA PRO A 130 18.95 -1.63 -13.28
C PRO A 130 18.28 -0.53 -14.13
N PHE A 131 19.08 0.26 -14.85
CA PHE A 131 18.57 1.33 -15.72
C PHE A 131 17.83 0.78 -16.94
N THR A 132 18.36 -0.27 -17.59
CA THR A 132 17.73 -0.87 -18.77
C THR A 132 16.48 -1.67 -18.40
N SER A 133 16.47 -2.36 -17.25
CA SER A 133 15.27 -3.05 -16.77
C SER A 133 14.14 -2.09 -16.37
N GLY A 134 14.47 -0.95 -15.75
CA GLY A 134 13.50 0.11 -15.46
C GLY A 134 12.91 0.75 -16.72
N LEU A 135 13.74 0.99 -17.75
CA LEU A 135 13.28 1.53 -19.04
C LEU A 135 12.42 0.53 -19.83
N LEU A 136 12.77 -0.76 -19.83
CA LEU A 136 11.97 -1.80 -20.49
C LEU A 136 10.63 -2.01 -19.79
N ALA A 137 10.59 -1.97 -18.45
CA ALA A 137 9.34 -2.06 -17.70
C ALA A 137 8.45 -0.82 -17.88
N GLY A 138 9.05 0.38 -17.97
CA GLY A 138 8.33 1.64 -18.18
C GLY A 138 7.84 1.86 -19.62
N GLY A 139 8.56 1.36 -20.62
CA GLY A 139 8.23 1.56 -22.03
C GLY A 139 7.07 0.71 -22.55
N ILE A 140 6.75 -0.41 -21.88
CA ILE A 140 5.73 -1.37 -22.35
C ILE A 140 4.35 -1.10 -21.73
N SER A 141 4.24 -0.31 -20.66
CA SER A 141 2.97 -0.08 -19.96
C SER A 141 2.59 1.41 -19.90
N THR A 142 1.73 1.84 -20.83
CA THR A 142 1.05 3.16 -20.79
C THR A 142 -0.14 3.23 -19.82
N SER A 143 -0.44 2.13 -19.10
CA SER A 143 -1.50 2.11 -18.10
C SER A 143 -1.08 2.80 -16.80
N ARG A 144 -2.04 3.33 -16.01
CA ARG A 144 -1.81 3.90 -14.66
C ARG A 144 -1.04 2.96 -13.70
N ALA A 145 -1.07 1.64 -13.95
CA ALA A 145 -0.28 0.66 -13.22
C ALA A 145 1.24 0.71 -13.57
N GLY A 146 1.59 1.15 -14.79
CA GLY A 146 2.98 1.30 -15.25
C GLY A 146 3.74 2.44 -14.59
N GLN A 147 3.05 3.47 -14.10
CA GLN A 147 3.66 4.56 -13.33
C GLN A 147 4.24 4.07 -12.00
N SER A 148 3.59 3.09 -11.36
CA SER A 148 4.06 2.55 -10.08
C SER A 148 5.33 1.69 -10.25
N THR A 149 5.41 0.89 -11.32
CA THR A 149 6.58 0.06 -11.61
C THR A 149 7.83 0.88 -11.98
N ALA A 150 7.66 2.01 -12.66
CA ALA A 150 8.77 2.91 -12.97
C ALA A 150 9.38 3.53 -11.70
N CYS A 151 8.55 3.95 -10.74
CA CYS A 151 9.03 4.47 -9.45
C CYS A 151 9.80 3.42 -8.64
N VAL A 152 9.34 2.15 -8.66
CA VAL A 152 10.04 1.06 -7.96
C VAL A 152 11.42 0.81 -8.59
N GLY A 153 11.53 0.81 -9.92
CA GLY A 153 12.82 0.65 -10.61
C GLY A 153 13.83 1.74 -10.24
N VAL A 154 13.39 3.01 -10.23
CA VAL A 154 14.24 4.14 -9.83
C VAL A 154 14.66 4.05 -8.36
N LEU A 155 13.76 3.64 -7.47
CA LEU A 155 14.05 3.49 -6.04
C LEU A 155 15.04 2.35 -5.77
N VAL A 156 14.89 1.22 -6.46
CA VAL A 156 15.85 0.10 -6.39
C VAL A 156 17.21 0.52 -6.93
N ALA A 157 17.27 1.22 -8.07
CA ALA A 157 18.52 1.74 -8.61
C ALA A 157 19.21 2.73 -7.65
N ALA A 158 18.44 3.61 -7.01
CA ALA A 158 18.95 4.55 -6.01
C ALA A 158 19.49 3.84 -4.76
N LEU A 159 18.80 2.81 -4.26
CA LEU A 159 19.25 2.01 -3.12
C LEU A 159 20.52 1.20 -3.44
N MET A 160 20.61 0.64 -4.64
CA MET A 160 21.82 -0.06 -5.13
C MET A 160 23.01 0.89 -5.24
N THR A 161 22.77 2.10 -5.78
CA THR A 161 23.76 3.18 -5.87
C THR A 161 24.31 3.56 -4.50
N THR A 162 23.42 3.77 -3.51
CA THR A 162 23.84 4.18 -2.17
C THR A 162 24.58 3.07 -1.43
N PHE A 163 24.09 1.83 -1.52
CA PHE A 163 24.75 0.67 -0.91
C PHE A 163 26.19 0.50 -1.37
N PHE A 164 26.41 0.64 -2.67
CA PHE A 164 27.71 0.36 -3.27
C PHE A 164 28.70 1.51 -3.08
N SER A 165 28.23 2.76 -3.12
CA SER A 165 29.08 3.94 -2.94
C SER A 165 29.46 4.21 -1.49
N PHE A 166 28.60 3.86 -0.53
CA PHE A 166 28.77 4.25 0.87
C PHE A 166 28.81 3.07 1.86
N GLY A 167 28.71 1.84 1.37
CA GLY A 167 28.76 0.63 2.17
C GLY A 167 27.47 0.31 2.93
N PRO A 168 27.37 -0.89 3.53
CA PRO A 168 26.12 -1.44 4.06
C PRO A 168 25.47 -0.61 5.18
N GLY A 169 26.27 0.14 5.95
CA GLY A 169 25.78 0.95 7.06
C GLY A 169 24.87 2.12 6.63
N THR A 170 25.08 2.68 5.44
CA THR A 170 24.29 3.83 4.96
C THR A 170 22.93 3.43 4.38
N LEU A 171 22.80 2.19 3.89
CA LEU A 171 21.54 1.65 3.37
C LEU A 171 20.47 1.61 4.46
N LEU A 172 20.86 1.20 5.66
CA LEU A 172 19.99 1.08 6.83
C LEU A 172 19.42 2.44 7.25
N THR A 173 20.26 3.48 7.23
CA THR A 173 19.85 4.86 7.52
C THR A 173 18.88 5.39 6.46
N PHE A 174 19.14 5.11 5.19
CA PHE A 174 18.28 5.54 4.08
C PHE A 174 16.92 4.82 4.11
N LEU A 175 16.91 3.51 4.37
CA LEU A 175 15.68 2.71 4.52
C LEU A 175 14.85 3.18 5.71
N CYS A 176 15.49 3.46 6.86
CA CYS A 176 14.83 4.06 8.02
C CYS A 176 14.23 5.43 7.70
N THR A 177 14.92 6.25 6.90
CA THR A 177 14.43 7.59 6.51
C THR A 177 13.25 7.50 5.55
N LEU A 178 13.29 6.56 4.61
CA LEU A 178 12.17 6.27 3.70
C LEU A 178 10.94 5.74 4.44
N LEU A 179 11.13 4.77 5.35
CA LEU A 179 10.04 4.23 6.17
C LEU A 179 9.45 5.29 7.11
N ALA A 180 10.29 6.17 7.66
CA ALA A 180 9.82 7.32 8.45
C ALA A 180 9.00 8.30 7.58
N GLY A 181 9.44 8.59 6.36
CA GLY A 181 8.72 9.44 5.41
C GLY A 181 7.35 8.87 5.00
N VAL A 182 7.27 7.56 4.75
CA VAL A 182 6.00 6.86 4.44
C VAL A 182 5.03 6.93 5.62
N LYS A 183 5.52 6.77 6.86
CA LYS A 183 4.69 6.89 8.07
C LYS A 183 4.13 8.31 8.27
N VAL A 184 4.91 9.34 7.93
CA VAL A 184 4.47 10.75 7.98
C VAL A 184 3.45 11.07 6.86
N GLY A 185 3.63 10.50 5.66
CA GLY A 185 2.68 10.63 4.56
C GLY A 185 1.31 10.03 4.90
N SER A 186 1.29 8.84 5.49
CA SER A 186 0.05 8.16 5.90
C SER A 186 -0.72 8.92 6.98
N GLN A 187 -0.06 9.63 7.90
CA GLN A 187 -0.75 10.42 8.92
C GLN A 187 -1.32 11.74 8.39
N ARG A 188 -0.68 12.37 7.41
CA ARG A 188 -1.22 13.58 6.77
C ARG A 188 -2.50 13.30 5.99
N THR A 189 -2.62 12.14 5.34
CA THR A 189 -3.85 11.77 4.61
C THR A 189 -5.05 11.57 5.55
N VAL A 190 -4.80 11.09 6.77
CA VAL A 190 -5.84 10.91 7.80
C VAL A 190 -6.24 12.25 8.42
N GLN A 191 -5.30 13.15 8.71
CA GLN A 191 -5.65 14.48 9.23
C GLN A 191 -6.42 15.34 8.22
N PHE A 192 -6.08 15.27 6.93
CA PHE A 192 -6.78 16.04 5.90
C PHE A 192 -8.25 15.58 5.70
N SER A 193 -8.54 14.30 5.96
CA SER A 193 -9.93 13.80 5.94
C SER A 193 -10.73 14.23 7.18
N LEU A 194 -10.07 14.42 8.32
CA LEU A 194 -10.72 14.87 9.56
C LEU A 194 -11.01 16.38 9.57
N GLU A 195 -10.18 17.21 8.94
CA GLU A 195 -10.47 18.65 8.81
C GLU A 195 -11.61 18.94 7.83
N ARG A 196 -11.73 18.14 6.76
CA ARG A 196 -12.81 18.30 5.76
C ARG A 196 -14.19 17.83 6.25
N SER A 197 -14.24 17.10 7.36
CA SER A 197 -15.48 16.64 8.00
C SER A 197 -16.06 17.65 9.00
N LYS A 198 -15.35 18.75 9.28
CA LYS A 198 -15.73 19.75 10.29
C LYS A 198 -16.18 21.10 9.72
N GLY A 199 -16.24 21.24 8.39
CA GLY A 199 -16.77 22.42 7.69
C GLY A 199 -17.88 22.00 6.75
#